data_AF-A0A2W4I018-F1
#
_entry.id   AF-A0A2W4I018-F1
#
_cell.length_a   1.000
_cell.length_b   1.000
_cell.length_c   1.000
_cell.angle_alpha   90.00
_cell.angle_beta   90.00
_cell.angle_gamma   90.00
#
_symmetry.space_group_name_H-M   'P 1'
#
loop_
_entity.id
_entity.type
_entity.pdbx_description
1 polymer ?
#
loop_
_entity_poly.entity_id
_entity_poly.type
_entity_poly.pdbx_seq_one_letter_code
_entity_poly.pdbx_strand_id
1 'polypeptide(L)'
;MPLNQPLPREASDGHLAIGNADVHLKNWSVIYRDPQKPEIAPAYDFVSTIAYVDDPHLGLRLGRTKNMYEIEMEDFMHLAEKSGIPKMLVRKTVTETIEAFKDIWQQRASELPLSREARNRIEAHQQKLRLFAPGFSADMSTKRAIRSKKSPKARKRM
;
A
#
# COMPACT_ATOMS: atom_id res chain seq x y z
N MET A 1 -9.69 -2.47 -24.20
CA MET A 1 -9.63 -3.46 -23.10
C MET A 1 -11.05 -3.84 -22.73
N PRO A 2 -11.38 -5.13 -22.53
CA PRO A 2 -12.74 -5.54 -22.20
C PRO A 2 -13.07 -5.10 -20.76
N LEU A 3 -14.21 -4.43 -20.61
CA LEU A 3 -14.65 -3.64 -19.45
C LEU A 3 -15.14 -4.47 -18.24
N ASN A 4 -14.81 -5.76 -18.13
CA ASN A 4 -15.58 -6.70 -17.30
C ASN A 4 -14.78 -7.60 -16.35
N GLN A 5 -13.57 -7.20 -15.95
CA GLN A 5 -12.92 -7.82 -14.78
C GLN A 5 -13.32 -7.04 -13.51
N PRO A 6 -13.79 -7.72 -12.45
CA PRO A 6 -14.01 -7.05 -11.17
C PRO A 6 -12.67 -6.51 -10.67
N LEU A 7 -12.63 -5.21 -10.37
CA LEU A 7 -11.49 -4.60 -9.69
C LEU A 7 -11.22 -5.36 -8.38
N PRO A 8 -9.95 -5.63 -8.02
CA PRO A 8 -9.63 -6.34 -6.80
C PRO A 8 -10.29 -5.64 -5.60
N ARG A 9 -11.02 -6.41 -4.78
CA ARG A 9 -11.88 -5.91 -3.69
C ARG A 9 -11.12 -5.32 -2.48
N GLU A 10 -9.82 -5.07 -2.61
CA GLU A 10 -8.92 -4.75 -1.48
C GLU A 10 -7.99 -3.56 -1.78
N ALA A 11 -8.54 -2.47 -2.33
CA ALA A 11 -7.75 -1.33 -2.82
C ALA A 11 -7.51 -0.19 -1.81
N SER A 12 -7.42 -0.46 -0.50
CA SER A 12 -7.08 0.62 0.46
C SER A 12 -5.68 1.19 0.23
N ASP A 13 -4.77 0.38 -0.30
CA ASP A 13 -3.35 0.71 -0.36
C ASP A 13 -3.01 1.61 -1.56
N GLY A 14 -3.91 1.68 -2.55
CA GLY A 14 -3.76 2.54 -3.73
C GLY A 14 -3.78 4.02 -3.40
N HIS A 15 -4.49 4.42 -2.34
CA HIS A 15 -4.53 5.82 -1.91
C HIS A 15 -3.16 6.36 -1.47
N LEU A 16 -2.37 5.53 -0.79
CA LEU A 16 -1.01 5.86 -0.39
C LEU A 16 -0.13 6.05 -1.64
N ALA A 17 -0.23 5.15 -2.61
CA ALA A 17 0.59 5.19 -3.83
C ALA A 17 0.32 6.43 -4.71
N ILE A 18 -0.93 6.90 -4.76
CA ILE A 18 -1.31 8.10 -5.52
C ILE A 18 -1.17 9.39 -4.71
N GLY A 19 -0.84 9.33 -3.42
CA GLY A 19 -0.79 10.49 -2.54
C GLY A 19 -2.15 11.16 -2.35
N ASN A 20 -3.19 10.38 -2.02
CA ASN A 20 -4.50 10.91 -1.66
C ASN A 20 -4.57 11.25 -0.16
N ALA A 21 -4.56 12.53 0.15
CA ALA A 21 -4.69 13.08 1.50
C ALA A 21 -6.15 13.17 1.98
N ASP A 22 -7.13 13.13 1.07
CA ASP A 22 -8.55 13.33 1.37
C ASP A 22 -9.30 12.00 1.61
N VAL A 23 -8.57 10.94 1.98
CA VAL A 23 -9.19 9.65 2.29
C VAL A 23 -9.82 9.69 3.67
N HIS A 24 -11.10 10.03 3.71
CA HIS A 24 -11.91 10.13 4.93
C HIS A 24 -13.05 9.10 4.96
N LEU A 25 -13.67 8.92 6.13
CA LEU A 25 -14.64 7.84 6.37
C LEU A 25 -15.82 7.81 5.37
N LYS A 26 -16.23 8.95 4.82
CA LYS A 26 -17.30 9.02 3.81
C LYS A 26 -16.92 8.46 2.43
N ASN A 27 -15.66 8.07 2.21
CA ASN A 27 -15.19 7.38 0.99
C ASN A 27 -15.34 5.86 1.07
N TRP A 28 -15.87 5.34 2.18
CA TRP A 28 -16.30 3.96 2.28
C TRP A 28 -17.82 3.91 2.38
N SER A 29 -18.42 3.11 1.52
CA SER A 29 -19.85 2.81 1.55
C SER A 29 -20.07 1.32 1.43
N VAL A 30 -21.27 0.90 1.82
CA VAL A 30 -21.75 -0.47 1.65
C VAL A 30 -22.91 -0.48 0.66
N ILE A 31 -22.97 -1.54 -0.14
CA ILE A 31 -24.08 -1.81 -1.04
C ILE A 31 -24.90 -2.95 -0.44
N TYR A 32 -26.21 -2.72 -0.32
CA TYR A 32 -27.18 -3.74 0.07
C TYR A 32 -27.83 -4.31 -1.18
N ARG A 33 -27.26 -5.40 -1.71
CA ARG A 33 -27.92 -6.22 -2.75
C ARG A 33 -28.93 -7.17 -2.12
N ASP A 34 -28.61 -7.62 -0.92
CA ASP A 34 -29.49 -8.30 0.02
C ASP A 34 -29.64 -7.39 1.25
N PRO A 35 -30.86 -7.03 1.68
CA PRO A 35 -31.09 -6.17 2.84
C PRO A 35 -30.44 -6.68 4.14
N GLN A 36 -30.17 -7.97 4.26
CA GLN A 36 -29.56 -8.58 5.45
C GLN A 36 -28.05 -8.76 5.35
N LYS A 37 -27.46 -8.55 4.17
CA LYS A 37 -26.02 -8.80 3.91
C LYS A 37 -25.38 -7.58 3.23
N PRO A 38 -24.82 -6.64 4.01
CA PRO A 38 -24.05 -5.55 3.43
C PRO A 38 -22.77 -6.07 2.78
N GLU A 39 -22.45 -5.55 1.59
CA GLU A 39 -21.17 -5.76 0.91
C GLU A 39 -20.44 -4.42 0.80
N ILE A 40 -19.11 -4.43 0.88
CA ILE A 40 -18.30 -3.22 0.61
C ILE A 40 -18.51 -2.79 -0.85
N ALA A 41 -18.81 -1.50 -1.05
CA ALA A 41 -18.92 -0.93 -2.38
C ALA A 41 -17.59 -1.01 -3.14
N PRO A 42 -17.59 -1.09 -4.48
CA PRO A 42 -16.38 -0.87 -5.26
C PRO A 42 -15.71 0.45 -4.86
N ALA A 43 -14.38 0.48 -4.87
CA ALA A 43 -13.61 1.66 -4.54
C ALA A 43 -13.96 2.84 -5.47
N TYR A 44 -14.11 4.05 -4.91
CA TYR A 44 -14.39 5.30 -5.63
C TYR A 44 -13.59 6.45 -5.03
N ASP A 45 -13.64 7.61 -5.69
CA ASP A 45 -12.94 8.83 -5.24
C ASP A 45 -11.41 8.69 -5.11
N PHE A 46 -10.81 7.99 -6.07
CA PHE A 46 -9.35 7.88 -6.20
C PHE A 46 -8.81 9.13 -6.90
N VAL A 47 -8.48 10.14 -6.10
CA VAL A 47 -7.89 11.39 -6.58
C VAL A 47 -6.48 11.55 -6.00
N SER A 48 -5.50 11.86 -6.87
CA SER A 48 -4.17 12.23 -6.42
C SER A 48 -4.15 13.68 -5.96
N THR A 49 -4.42 13.92 -4.67
CA THR A 49 -4.44 15.29 -4.12
C THR A 49 -3.04 15.90 -4.07
N ILE A 50 -1.99 15.08 -3.94
CA ILE A 50 -0.59 15.53 -3.95
C ILE A 50 -0.19 16.23 -5.26
N ALA A 51 -0.93 16.00 -6.35
CA ALA A 51 -0.74 16.69 -7.62
C ALA A 51 -1.17 18.16 -7.56
N TYR A 52 -1.93 18.57 -6.54
CA TYR A 52 -2.46 19.93 -6.38
C TYR A 52 -2.01 20.58 -5.08
N VAL A 53 -2.05 19.84 -3.96
CA VAL A 53 -1.72 20.31 -2.62
C VAL A 53 -0.51 19.53 -2.08
N ASP A 54 0.50 20.20 -1.53
CA ASP A 54 1.65 19.52 -0.91
C ASP A 54 1.33 19.14 0.55
N ASP A 55 0.37 18.23 0.73
CA ASP A 55 0.03 17.66 2.04
C ASP A 55 0.39 16.17 2.07
N PRO A 56 1.40 15.77 2.86
CA PRO A 56 1.82 14.38 2.97
C PRO A 56 1.00 13.57 3.98
N HIS A 57 -0.10 14.09 4.52
CA HIS A 57 -0.89 13.40 5.54
C HIS A 57 -2.13 12.71 4.96
N LEU A 58 -2.33 11.44 5.32
CA LEU A 58 -3.59 10.73 5.07
C LEU A 58 -4.72 11.31 5.93
N GLY A 59 -5.93 11.37 5.36
CA GLY A 59 -7.14 11.75 6.08
C GLY A 59 -7.39 10.86 7.31
N LEU A 60 -7.17 9.56 7.18
CA LEU A 60 -7.19 8.58 8.27
C LEU A 60 -5.79 8.09 8.66
N ARG A 61 -5.64 7.73 9.94
CA ARG A 61 -4.37 7.18 10.45
C ARG A 61 -4.18 5.74 9.98
N LEU A 62 -3.02 5.44 9.41
CA LEU A 62 -2.62 4.07 9.09
C LEU A 62 -1.60 3.59 10.12
N GLY A 63 -1.97 2.56 10.87
CA GLY A 63 -1.19 2.10 12.02
C GLY A 63 -1.03 3.21 13.06
N ARG A 64 0.15 3.83 13.09
CA ARG A 64 0.57 4.82 14.09
C ARG A 64 0.67 6.26 13.57
N THR A 65 0.72 6.48 12.27
CA THR A 65 0.99 7.79 11.67
C THR A 65 -0.03 8.16 10.61
N LYS A 66 -0.14 9.45 10.32
CA LYS A 66 -0.82 9.97 9.13
C LYS A 66 0.17 10.36 8.04
N ASN A 67 1.45 10.56 8.38
CA ASN A 67 2.47 10.96 7.42
C ASN A 67 2.79 9.81 6.46
N MET A 68 2.45 9.97 5.18
CA MET A 68 2.62 8.98 4.14
C MET A 68 4.07 8.50 3.99
N TYR A 69 5.06 9.37 4.26
CA TYR A 69 6.48 9.06 4.12
C TYR A 69 7.06 8.26 5.30
N GLU A 70 6.33 8.17 6.40
CA GLU A 70 6.73 7.39 7.57
C GLU A 70 6.18 5.95 7.54
N ILE A 71 5.13 5.72 6.75
CA ILE A 71 4.41 4.45 6.69
C ILE A 71 5.32 3.33 6.19
N GLU A 72 5.38 2.26 7.00
CA GLU A 72 6.12 1.03 6.72
C GLU A 72 5.19 -0.19 6.78
N MET A 73 5.69 -1.35 6.36
CA MET A 73 4.97 -2.62 6.43
C MET A 73 4.51 -2.92 7.87
N GLU A 74 5.31 -2.53 8.86
CA GLU A 74 5.01 -2.68 10.29
C GLU A 74 3.72 -1.95 10.71
N ASP A 75 3.36 -0.84 10.07
CA ASP A 75 2.12 -0.12 10.36
C ASP A 75 0.90 -0.89 9.84
N PHE A 76 1.02 -1.57 8.70
CA PHE A 76 0.02 -2.53 8.22
C PHE A 76 -0.08 -3.76 9.13
N MET A 77 1.06 -4.27 9.62
CA MET A 77 1.05 -5.38 10.58
C MET A 77 0.38 -5.00 11.91
N HIS A 78 0.57 -3.76 12.36
CA HIS A 78 -0.11 -3.23 13.54
C HIS A 78 -1.63 -3.15 13.32
N LEU A 79 -2.06 -2.66 12.16
CA LEU A 79 -3.47 -2.62 11.78
C LEU A 79 -4.08 -4.02 11.70
N ALA A 80 -3.36 -4.97 11.10
CA ALA A 80 -3.79 -6.37 10.99
C ALA A 80 -4.05 -6.98 12.38
N GLU A 81 -3.12 -6.77 13.31
CA GLU A 81 -3.24 -7.25 14.69
C GLU A 81 -4.44 -6.65 15.41
N LYS A 82 -4.65 -5.33 15.29
CA LYS A 82 -5.80 -4.64 15.88
C LYS A 82 -7.14 -5.06 15.28
N SER A 83 -7.13 -5.50 14.02
CA SER A 83 -8.33 -5.89 13.27
C SER A 83 -8.61 -7.39 13.29
N GLY A 84 -7.75 -8.19 13.93
CA GLY A 84 -7.87 -9.67 13.94
C GLY A 84 -7.61 -10.33 12.58
N ILE A 85 -6.95 -9.64 11.65
CA ILE A 85 -6.68 -10.15 10.30
C ILE A 85 -5.32 -10.87 10.30
N PRO A 86 -5.19 -12.04 9.63
CA PRO A 86 -3.90 -12.72 9.50
C PRO A 86 -2.81 -11.83 8.88
N LYS A 87 -1.71 -11.60 9.62
CA LYS A 87 -0.57 -10.77 9.18
C LYS A 87 0.03 -11.21 7.84
N MET A 88 0.03 -12.52 7.57
CA MET A 88 0.51 -13.08 6.30
C MET A 88 -0.35 -12.63 5.11
N LEU A 89 -1.67 -12.57 5.29
CA LEU A 89 -2.59 -12.11 4.24
C LEU A 89 -2.33 -10.63 3.96
N VAL A 90 -2.32 -9.80 4.99
CA VAL A 90 -2.06 -8.35 4.85
C VAL A 90 -0.71 -8.09 4.19
N ARG A 91 0.35 -8.78 4.61
CA ARG A 91 1.70 -8.61 4.02
C ARG A 91 1.69 -8.94 2.53
N LYS A 92 1.03 -10.04 2.16
CA LYS A 92 0.90 -10.47 0.78
C LYS A 92 0.14 -9.42 -0.04
N THR A 93 -1.06 -9.01 0.42
CA THR A 93 -1.90 -8.01 -0.25
C THR A 93 -1.17 -6.69 -0.46
N VAL A 94 -0.54 -6.13 0.58
CA VAL A 94 0.22 -4.87 0.49
C VAL A 94 1.35 -5.00 -0.53
N THR A 95 2.09 -6.11 -0.50
CA THR A 95 3.23 -6.28 -1.41
C THR A 95 2.78 -6.42 -2.85
N GLU A 96 1.81 -7.30 -3.12
CA GLU A 96 1.26 -7.51 -4.47
C GLU A 96 0.65 -6.22 -5.03
N THR A 97 -0.05 -5.43 -4.20
CA THR A 97 -0.65 -4.16 -4.63
C THR A 97 0.43 -3.14 -4.98
N ILE A 98 1.48 -3.00 -4.17
CA ILE A 98 2.56 -2.05 -4.43
C ILE A 98 3.36 -2.44 -5.68
N GLU A 99 3.67 -3.73 -5.85
CA GLU A 99 4.35 -4.24 -7.04
C GLU A 99 3.50 -4.03 -8.30
N ALA A 100 2.23 -4.45 -8.28
CA ALA A 100 1.31 -4.26 -9.40
C ALA A 100 1.12 -2.76 -9.74
N PHE A 101 1.04 -1.90 -8.73
CA PHE A 101 0.92 -0.46 -8.94
C PHE A 101 2.16 0.10 -9.64
N LYS A 102 3.37 -0.23 -9.18
CA LYS A 102 4.62 0.20 -9.81
C LYS A 102 4.68 -0.22 -11.28
N ASP A 103 4.36 -1.49 -11.55
CA ASP A 103 4.40 -2.05 -12.90
C ASP A 103 3.39 -1.36 -13.83
N ILE A 104 2.14 -1.19 -13.37
CA ILE A 104 1.09 -0.53 -14.15
C ILE A 104 1.43 0.95 -14.35
N TRP A 105 1.91 1.65 -13.33
CA TRP A 105 2.30 3.05 -13.42
C TRP A 105 3.42 3.24 -14.45
N GLN A 106 4.48 2.42 -14.39
CA GLN A 106 5.58 2.49 -15.34
C GLN A 106 5.12 2.27 -16.79
N GLN A 107 4.17 1.36 -17.01
CA GLN A 107 3.67 1.03 -18.35
C GLN A 107 2.68 2.05 -18.89
N ARG A 108 1.80 2.59 -18.05
CA ARG A 108 0.58 3.30 -18.49
C ARG A 108 0.52 4.76 -18.07
N ALA A 109 1.37 5.24 -17.15
CA ALA A 109 1.28 6.61 -16.64
C ALA A 109 1.38 7.66 -17.76
N SER A 110 2.17 7.38 -18.80
CA SER A 110 2.34 8.24 -19.98
C SER A 110 1.04 8.44 -20.77
N GLU A 111 0.14 7.45 -20.77
CA GLU A 111 -1.14 7.45 -21.46
C GLU A 111 -2.26 8.14 -20.67
N LEU A 112 -2.06 8.36 -19.37
CA LEU A 112 -3.07 9.00 -18.54
C LEU A 112 -3.23 10.48 -18.95
N PRO A 113 -4.46 11.03 -18.92
CA PRO A 113 -4.76 12.43 -19.20
C PRO A 113 -4.32 13.34 -18.04
N LEU A 114 -3.05 13.24 -17.63
CA LEU A 114 -2.43 14.04 -16.59
C LEU A 114 -1.48 15.06 -17.23
N SER A 115 -1.45 16.27 -16.67
CA SER A 115 -0.40 17.22 -17.04
C SER A 115 0.97 16.65 -16.65
N ARG A 116 2.03 17.07 -17.37
CA ARG A 116 3.40 16.67 -17.05
C ARG A 116 3.77 17.03 -15.60
N GLU A 117 3.31 18.19 -15.13
CA GLU A 117 3.53 18.65 -13.77
C GLU A 117 2.86 17.75 -12.73
N ALA A 118 1.57 17.41 -12.93
CA ALA A 118 0.86 16.49 -12.04
C ALA A 118 1.55 15.13 -11.98
N ARG A 119 1.96 14.58 -13.13
CA ARG A 119 2.69 13.31 -13.19
C ARG A 119 4.02 13.38 -12.43
N ASN A 120 4.81 14.44 -12.64
CA ASN A 120 6.08 14.63 -11.94
C ASN A 120 5.89 14.74 -10.42
N ARG A 121 4.83 15.42 -9.95
CA ARG A 121 4.52 15.52 -8.51
C ARG A 121 4.18 14.15 -7.92
N ILE A 122 3.42 13.33 -8.63
CA ILE A 122 3.08 11.97 -8.21
C ILE A 122 4.33 11.08 -8.16
N GLU A 123 5.19 11.14 -9.17
CA GLU A 123 6.44 10.36 -9.20
C GLU A 123 7.40 10.81 -8.09
N ALA A 124 7.52 12.11 -7.84
CA ALA A 124 8.30 12.64 -6.73
C ALA A 124 7.74 12.22 -5.37
N HIS A 125 6.42 12.13 -5.23
CA HIS A 125 5.77 11.57 -4.05
C HIS A 125 6.11 10.08 -3.87
N GLN A 126 5.98 9.27 -4.92
CA GLN A 126 6.29 7.84 -4.88
C GLN A 126 7.74 7.57 -4.44
N GLN A 127 8.71 8.36 -4.90
CA GLN A 127 10.12 8.23 -4.52
C GLN A 127 10.38 8.44 -3.02
N LYS A 128 9.50 9.17 -2.32
CA LYS A 128 9.59 9.41 -0.88
C LYS A 128 8.94 8.31 -0.04
N LEU A 129 8.12 7.45 -0.64
CA LEU A 129 7.44 6.37 0.09
C LEU A 129 8.42 5.23 0.40
N ARG A 130 8.50 4.83 1.67
CA ARG A 130 9.38 3.73 2.12
C ARG A 130 9.05 2.39 1.46
N LEU A 131 7.76 2.13 1.21
CA LEU A 131 7.28 0.94 0.50
C LEU A 131 7.66 0.95 -1.00
N PHE A 132 8.05 2.10 -1.54
CA PHE A 132 8.48 2.23 -2.92
C PHE A 132 9.99 2.08 -3.10
N ALA A 133 10.76 2.05 -2.00
CA ALA A 133 12.20 1.93 -2.02
C ALA A 133 12.69 0.66 -2.77
N PRO A 134 13.84 0.74 -3.46
CA PRO A 134 14.45 -0.43 -4.12
C PRO A 134 14.67 -1.58 -3.12
N GLY A 135 14.26 -2.79 -3.50
CA GLY A 135 14.40 -3.99 -2.66
C GLY A 135 13.23 -4.26 -1.71
N PHE A 136 12.19 -3.43 -1.69
CA PHE A 136 10.90 -3.81 -1.13
C PHE A 136 10.31 -4.96 -1.97
N SER A 137 10.29 -6.17 -1.39
CA SER A 137 9.75 -7.38 -2.01
C SER A 137 9.21 -8.32 -0.93
N ALA A 138 8.25 -9.16 -1.30
CA ALA A 138 7.55 -10.09 -0.40
C ALA A 138 8.50 -11.07 0.32
N ASP A 139 9.71 -11.27 -0.22
CA ASP A 139 10.73 -12.22 0.24
C ASP A 139 11.55 -11.78 1.48
N MET A 140 11.27 -10.62 2.08
CA MET A 140 11.99 -10.19 3.29
C MET A 140 11.75 -11.09 4.52
N SER A 141 10.78 -12.00 4.49
CA SER A 141 10.59 -13.01 5.54
C SER A 141 11.62 -14.14 5.50
N THR A 142 12.20 -14.46 4.34
CA THR A 142 13.02 -15.67 4.18
C THR A 142 14.50 -15.43 4.45
N LYS A 143 14.99 -14.19 4.25
CA LYS A 143 16.42 -13.88 4.39
C LYS A 143 16.88 -13.59 5.82
N ARG A 144 15.99 -13.19 6.75
CA ARG A 144 16.36 -12.99 8.16
C ARG A 144 16.56 -14.30 8.93
N ALA A 145 15.87 -15.38 8.53
CA ALA A 145 15.98 -16.68 9.20
C ALA A 145 17.28 -17.44 8.88
N ILE A 146 17.93 -17.15 7.74
CA ILE A 146 19.16 -17.85 7.31
C ILE A 146 20.41 -17.24 7.97
N ARG A 147 20.37 -15.96 8.37
CA ARG A 147 21.53 -15.26 8.94
C ARG A 147 21.77 -15.52 10.43
N SER A 148 20.88 -16.21 11.16
CA SER A 148 21.08 -16.56 12.58
C SER A 148 21.66 -17.95 12.86
N LYS A 149 21.95 -18.76 11.83
CA LYS A 149 22.46 -20.15 12.01
C LYS A 149 23.89 -20.41 11.49
N LYS A 150 24.81 -19.44 11.54
CA LYS A 150 26.25 -19.74 11.40
C LYS A 150 27.12 -18.95 12.37
N SER A 151 27.49 -19.63 13.47
CA SER A 151 28.72 -19.38 14.22
C SER A 151 29.19 -20.71 14.82
N PRO A 152 30.35 -21.26 14.43
CA PRO A 152 30.85 -22.52 14.96
C PRO A 152 31.37 -22.36 16.40
N LYS A 153 31.04 -23.34 17.26
CA LYS A 153 31.58 -23.50 18.62
C LYS A 153 33.11 -23.62 18.58
N ALA A 154 33.82 -22.67 19.18
CA ALA A 154 35.20 -22.87 19.59
C ALA A 154 35.23 -23.56 20.98
N ARG A 155 35.57 -24.85 21.01
CA ARG A 155 35.92 -25.59 22.23
C ARG A 155 37.31 -25.12 22.69
N LYS A 156 37.39 -24.42 23.82
CA LYS A 156 38.63 -24.33 24.61
C LYS A 156 38.71 -25.61 25.46
N ARG A 157 39.68 -26.48 25.19
CA ARG A 157 40.13 -27.50 26.14
C ARG A 157 41.29 -26.90 26.95
N MET A 158 41.37 -27.40 28.18
CA MET A 158 42.31 -27.10 29.26
C MET A 158 43.76 -27.14 28.83
#